data_AF-A0A5C7LL78-F1
#
_entry.id   AF-A0A5C7LL78-F1
#
_cell.length_a   1.000
_cell.length_b   1.000
_cell.length_c   1.000
_cell.angle_alpha   90.00
_cell.angle_beta   90.00
_cell.angle_gamma   90.00
#
_symmetry.space_group_name_H-M   'P 1'
#
loop_
_entity.id
_entity.type
_entity.pdbx_description
1 polymer ?
#
loop_
_entity_poly.entity_id
_entity_poly.type
_entity_poly.pdbx_seq_one_letter_code
_entity_poly.pdbx_strand_id
1 'polypeptide(L)'
;MAATYSVLYYNGAGPSSTTWTNGARFHRADTSPTTDGSTTFIPIPAAGTNYSWRKHFKLNVTGGTYTTISNLRFFSDGVSWGTGVTAYAATASSYTQASASDNSSLIAGGTDVTTYTSASPLTVNAGTVSSSNATGTGTQDYVVMQVGVGTTASAGTTTARTLTYRVDEV
;
A
#
# COMPACT_ATOMS: atom_id res chain seq x y z
N MET A 1 18.13 3.94 20.96
CA MET A 1 17.37 2.74 20.55
C MET A 1 16.53 3.17 19.36
N ALA A 2 16.62 2.47 18.23
CA ALA A 2 15.97 2.86 16.97
C ALA A 2 14.45 3.04 17.14
N ALA A 3 13.84 3.82 16.25
CA ALA A 3 12.41 4.00 16.25
C ALA A 3 11.69 2.67 15.97
N THR A 4 10.48 2.51 16.51
CA THR A 4 9.61 1.36 16.22
C THR A 4 8.47 1.78 15.31
N TYR A 5 8.07 0.88 14.42
CA TYR A 5 7.13 1.20 13.35
C TYR A 5 5.94 0.25 13.27
N SER A 6 4.81 0.76 12.78
CA SER A 6 3.70 -0.01 12.24
C SER A 6 3.28 0.57 10.89
N VAL A 7 2.71 -0.25 10.02
CA VAL A 7 2.10 0.25 8.77
C VAL A 7 0.62 0.44 9.03
N LEU A 8 0.11 1.64 8.81
CA LEU A 8 -1.30 1.95 8.86
C LEU A 8 -1.91 1.88 7.48
N TYR A 9 -3.12 1.32 7.41
CA TYR A 9 -4.00 1.34 6.27
C TYR A 9 -5.23 2.21 6.57
N TYR A 10 -5.70 2.95 5.57
CA TYR A 10 -6.80 3.92 5.69
C TYR A 10 -8.00 3.53 4.85
N ASN A 11 -9.18 3.65 5.44
CA ASN A 11 -10.47 3.38 4.80
C ASN A 11 -11.59 4.29 5.35
N GLY A 12 -12.76 4.25 4.70
CA GLY A 12 -13.96 4.98 5.11
C GLY A 12 -14.04 6.40 4.55
N ALA A 13 -15.22 7.01 4.69
CA ALA A 13 -15.49 8.37 4.19
C ALA A 13 -14.74 9.45 4.99
N GLY A 14 -14.64 9.26 6.31
CA GLY A 14 -13.64 9.92 7.15
C GLY A 14 -12.45 8.96 7.30
N PRO A 15 -11.23 9.35 6.90
CA PRO A 15 -10.09 8.43 6.87
C PRO A 15 -9.82 7.86 8.26
N SER A 16 -10.21 6.60 8.46
CA SER A 16 -9.94 5.85 9.68
C SER A 16 -8.74 4.96 9.42
N SER A 17 -7.80 4.91 10.36
CA SER A 17 -6.58 4.12 10.22
C SER A 17 -6.58 2.89 11.12
N THR A 18 -6.15 1.76 10.57
CA THR A 18 -5.89 0.52 11.33
C THR A 18 -4.56 -0.07 10.90
N THR A 19 -3.92 -0.86 11.77
CA THR A 19 -2.65 -1.51 11.43
C THR A 19 -2.87 -2.58 10.35
N TRP A 20 -2.04 -2.54 9.31
CA TRP A 20 -1.99 -3.61 8.33
C TRP A 20 -1.35 -4.85 8.94
N THR A 21 -2.06 -5.97 8.95
CA THR A 21 -1.63 -7.22 9.59
C THR A 21 -1.13 -8.25 8.58
N ASN A 22 -0.37 -9.24 9.05
CA ASN A 22 -0.02 -10.40 8.22
C ASN A 22 -1.31 -11.10 7.73
N GLY A 23 -1.32 -11.52 6.47
CA GLY A 23 -2.47 -12.19 5.85
C GLY A 23 -3.57 -11.25 5.32
N ALA A 24 -3.43 -9.93 5.53
CA ALA A 24 -4.33 -8.92 4.94
C ALA A 24 -4.26 -8.93 3.40
N ARG A 25 -5.40 -8.66 2.74
CA ARG A 25 -5.56 -8.82 1.28
C ARG A 25 -6.14 -7.59 0.60
N PHE A 26 -5.80 -7.45 -0.69
CA PHE A 26 -6.45 -6.51 -1.59
C PHE A 26 -7.75 -7.12 -2.12
N HIS A 27 -8.80 -6.32 -2.12
CA HIS A 27 -10.17 -6.74 -2.43
C HIS A 27 -11.00 -5.50 -2.82
N ARG A 28 -12.21 -5.70 -3.33
CA ARG A 28 -13.14 -4.67 -3.82
C ARG A 28 -14.08 -4.18 -2.72
N ALA A 29 -13.50 -3.77 -1.60
CA ALA A 29 -14.25 -3.15 -0.51
C ALA A 29 -13.41 -2.10 0.22
N ASP A 30 -14.08 -1.07 0.74
CA ASP A 30 -13.49 -0.01 1.57
C ASP A 30 -13.57 -0.38 3.06
N THR A 31 -13.24 -1.62 3.37
CA THR A 31 -13.37 -2.23 4.70
C THR A 31 -12.04 -2.78 5.18
N SER A 32 -12.05 -3.40 6.37
CA SER A 32 -10.88 -4.06 6.93
C SER A 32 -10.36 -5.14 5.96
N PRO A 33 -9.03 -5.21 5.76
CA PRO A 33 -8.42 -6.14 4.81
C PRO A 33 -8.35 -7.58 5.34
N THR A 34 -8.79 -7.82 6.59
CA THR A 34 -8.91 -9.16 7.20
C THR A 34 -10.34 -9.68 7.25
N THR A 35 -11.34 -8.80 7.11
CA THR A 35 -12.77 -9.18 6.98
C THR A 35 -13.11 -9.61 5.56
N ASP A 36 -12.18 -10.27 4.88
CA ASP A 36 -12.30 -10.70 3.50
C ASP A 36 -13.50 -11.66 3.39
N GLY A 37 -14.65 -11.12 2.99
CA GLY A 37 -15.82 -11.91 2.66
C GLY A 37 -15.57 -12.54 1.31
N SER A 38 -15.95 -13.81 1.12
CA SER A 38 -15.88 -14.51 -0.17
C SER A 38 -16.66 -13.82 -1.31
N THR A 39 -17.24 -12.65 -1.04
CA THR A 39 -18.01 -11.78 -1.94
C THR A 39 -17.24 -10.55 -2.44
N THR A 40 -16.09 -10.18 -1.85
CA THR A 40 -15.37 -8.94 -2.19
C THR A 40 -14.11 -9.14 -3.02
N PHE A 41 -13.86 -10.35 -3.53
CA PHE A 41 -12.70 -10.65 -4.36
C PHE A 41 -12.67 -9.85 -5.67
N ILE A 42 -11.52 -9.85 -6.34
CA ILE A 42 -11.35 -9.27 -7.67
C ILE A 42 -11.66 -10.36 -8.71
N PRO A 43 -12.77 -10.27 -9.47
CA PRO A 43 -13.11 -11.28 -10.46
C PRO A 43 -12.15 -11.25 -11.64
N ILE A 44 -11.78 -12.42 -12.14
CA ILE A 44 -11.02 -12.58 -13.38
C ILE A 44 -11.93 -12.11 -14.54
N PRO A 45 -11.52 -11.11 -15.33
CA PRO A 45 -12.35 -10.60 -16.41
C PRO A 45 -12.31 -11.52 -17.64
N ALA A 46 -13.33 -11.44 -18.50
CA ALA A 46 -13.30 -12.06 -19.82
C ALA A 46 -12.41 -11.29 -20.82
N ALA A 47 -12.22 -9.99 -20.60
CA ALA A 47 -11.34 -9.11 -21.38
C ALA A 47 -10.79 -7.97 -20.51
N GLY A 48 -9.57 -7.51 -20.80
CA GLY A 48 -8.95 -6.39 -20.08
C GLY A 48 -8.48 -6.75 -18.67
N THR A 49 -8.57 -5.78 -17.77
CA THR A 49 -8.09 -5.90 -16.39
C THR A 49 -9.16 -5.39 -15.42
N ASN A 50 -9.43 -6.20 -14.40
CA ASN A 50 -10.24 -5.82 -13.26
C ASN A 50 -9.31 -5.45 -12.11
N TYR A 51 -9.61 -4.37 -11.39
CA TYR A 51 -8.77 -3.95 -10.27
C TYR A 51 -9.45 -4.14 -8.92
N SER A 52 -8.63 -4.21 -7.87
CA SER A 52 -9.04 -4.02 -6.48
C SER A 52 -9.49 -2.58 -6.26
N TRP A 53 -10.12 -2.33 -5.12
CA TRP A 53 -10.25 -0.96 -4.66
C TRP A 53 -8.89 -0.46 -4.18
N ARG A 54 -8.63 0.84 -4.33
CA ARG A 54 -7.36 1.45 -3.90
C ARG A 54 -7.22 1.32 -2.39
N LYS A 55 -5.99 1.14 -1.90
CA LYS A 55 -5.67 1.09 -0.47
C LYS A 55 -4.59 2.10 -0.16
N HIS A 56 -4.77 2.89 0.88
CA HIS A 56 -3.85 3.97 1.27
C HIS A 56 -3.05 3.55 2.48
N PHE A 57 -1.74 3.75 2.43
CA PHE A 57 -0.80 3.33 3.47
C PHE A 57 0.07 4.47 3.95
N LYS A 58 0.43 4.42 5.23
CA LYS A 58 1.36 5.35 5.87
C LYS A 58 2.20 4.61 6.91
N LEU A 59 3.47 4.99 7.04
CA LEU A 59 4.35 4.45 8.08
C LEU A 59 4.11 5.21 9.39
N ASN A 60 3.72 4.51 10.44
CA ASN A 60 3.44 5.10 11.73
C ASN A 60 4.56 4.77 12.71
N VAL A 61 5.07 5.80 13.37
CA VAL A 61 6.06 5.63 14.43
C VAL A 61 5.33 5.32 15.73
N THR A 62 5.61 4.15 16.29
CA THR A 62 4.94 3.64 17.49
C THR A 62 5.74 3.88 18.77
N GLY A 63 7.02 4.24 18.67
CA GLY A 63 7.91 4.44 19.81
C GLY A 63 9.38 4.52 19.44
N GLY A 64 10.25 4.36 20.45
CA GLY A 64 11.71 4.45 20.32
C GLY A 64 12.28 5.85 20.64
N THR A 65 13.58 6.01 20.39
CA THR A 65 14.29 7.28 20.62
C THR A 65 14.95 7.73 19.32
N TYR A 66 14.45 8.84 18.78
CA TYR A 66 14.96 9.46 17.57
C TYR A 66 14.78 10.99 17.68
N THR A 67 15.52 11.71 16.87
CA THR A 67 15.41 13.16 16.70
C THR A 67 14.63 13.48 15.44
N THR A 68 14.93 12.77 14.34
CA THR A 68 14.26 12.99 13.05
C THR A 68 14.10 11.72 12.26
N ILE A 69 13.00 11.63 11.51
CA ILE A 69 12.76 10.62 10.48
C ILE A 69 12.67 11.33 9.14
N SER A 70 13.46 10.87 8.18
CA SER A 70 13.58 11.48 6.85
C SER A 70 13.73 10.44 5.76
N ASN A 71 13.72 10.88 4.49
CA ASN A 71 13.97 10.03 3.33
C ASN A 71 13.10 8.77 3.29
N LEU A 72 11.79 8.92 3.50
CA LEU A 72 10.85 7.82 3.44
C LEU A 72 10.77 7.25 2.02
N ARG A 73 11.13 5.98 1.88
CA ARG A 73 11.13 5.20 0.64
C ARG A 73 10.26 3.96 0.78
N PHE A 74 9.73 3.48 -0.34
CA PHE A 74 8.91 2.27 -0.42
C PHE A 74 9.38 1.38 -1.57
N PHE A 75 9.47 0.07 -1.35
CA PHE A 75 9.85 -0.90 -2.39
C PHE A 75 9.30 -2.30 -2.11
N SER A 76 9.32 -3.16 -3.13
CA SER A 76 8.95 -4.56 -3.03
C SER A 76 10.18 -5.48 -3.02
N ASP A 77 9.93 -6.77 -2.81
CA ASP A 77 10.88 -7.85 -3.05
C ASP A 77 11.27 -8.02 -4.53
N GLY A 78 10.65 -7.28 -5.45
CA GLY A 78 10.91 -7.35 -6.90
C GLY A 78 10.35 -8.61 -7.57
N VAL A 79 9.55 -9.41 -6.86
CA VAL A 79 9.05 -10.69 -7.37
C VAL A 79 7.62 -10.55 -7.88
N SER A 80 7.33 -11.18 -9.02
CA SER A 80 5.99 -11.22 -9.61
C SER A 80 4.93 -11.76 -8.64
N TRP A 81 3.73 -11.18 -8.70
CA TRP A 81 2.56 -11.59 -7.93
C TRP A 81 1.82 -12.80 -8.55
N GLY A 82 2.27 -13.26 -9.72
CA GLY A 82 1.70 -14.37 -10.47
C GLY A 82 1.28 -13.97 -11.88
N THR A 83 1.05 -14.96 -12.74
CA THR A 83 0.59 -14.72 -14.12
C THR A 83 -0.74 -13.97 -14.12
N GLY A 84 -0.84 -12.90 -14.90
CA GLY A 84 -2.04 -12.10 -15.01
C GLY A 84 -2.39 -11.27 -13.77
N VAL A 85 -1.49 -11.16 -12.78
CA VAL A 85 -1.69 -10.34 -11.58
C VAL A 85 -0.56 -9.33 -11.43
N THR A 86 -0.92 -8.06 -11.31
CA THR A 86 0.04 -6.96 -11.14
C THR A 86 -0.39 -6.08 -9.98
N ALA A 87 0.50 -5.84 -9.03
CA ALA A 87 0.30 -4.86 -7.98
C ALA A 87 0.93 -3.53 -8.39
N TYR A 88 0.17 -2.45 -8.26
CA TYR A 88 0.59 -1.11 -8.62
C TYR A 88 0.75 -0.26 -7.36
N ALA A 89 1.72 0.65 -7.38
CA ALA A 89 1.96 1.63 -6.32
C ALA A 89 2.20 3.03 -6.89
N ALA A 90 1.70 4.03 -6.17
CA ALA A 90 1.90 5.45 -6.42
C ALA A 90 1.96 6.21 -5.09
N THR A 91 2.29 7.50 -5.13
CA THR A 91 2.15 8.40 -3.98
C THR A 91 0.93 9.30 -4.14
N ALA A 92 0.33 9.70 -3.01
CA ALA A 92 -0.75 10.70 -2.99
C ALA A 92 -0.61 11.59 -1.75
N SER A 93 -0.74 12.90 -1.92
CA SER A 93 -0.66 13.86 -0.81
C SER A 93 -1.94 13.95 0.02
N SER A 94 -3.07 13.50 -0.54
CA SER A 94 -4.38 13.49 0.13
C SER A 94 -5.05 12.12 0.01
N TYR A 95 -5.77 11.74 1.06
CA TYR A 95 -6.61 10.54 1.05
C TYR A 95 -7.78 10.71 0.07
N THR A 96 -8.09 9.65 -0.67
CA THR A 96 -9.32 9.53 -1.45
C THR A 96 -10.03 8.25 -1.06
N GLN A 97 -11.33 8.33 -0.71
CA GLN A 97 -12.10 7.13 -0.38
C GLN A 97 -12.13 6.15 -1.56
N ALA A 98 -11.89 4.88 -1.28
CA ALA A 98 -11.97 3.83 -2.28
C ALA A 98 -13.43 3.53 -2.66
N SER A 99 -13.71 3.27 -3.93
CA SER A 99 -15.09 3.04 -4.39
C SER A 99 -15.14 2.11 -5.60
N ALA A 100 -16.35 1.75 -6.03
CA ALA A 100 -16.58 0.92 -7.21
C ALA A 100 -15.97 1.49 -8.51
N SER A 101 -15.68 2.79 -8.58
CA SER A 101 -14.96 3.39 -9.72
C SER A 101 -13.57 2.79 -9.92
N ASP A 102 -12.96 2.28 -8.85
CA ASP A 102 -11.64 1.66 -8.90
C ASP A 102 -11.66 0.32 -9.64
N ASN A 103 -12.81 -0.30 -9.86
CA ASN A 103 -12.90 -1.63 -10.46
C ASN A 103 -12.32 -1.72 -11.87
N SER A 104 -12.35 -0.63 -12.63
CA SER A 104 -12.02 -0.58 -14.06
C SER A 104 -10.91 0.42 -14.41
N SER A 105 -10.42 1.18 -13.44
CA SER A 105 -9.41 2.21 -13.66
C SER A 105 -8.25 2.02 -12.70
N LEU A 106 -7.05 2.05 -13.25
CA LEU A 106 -5.81 2.07 -12.49
C LEU A 106 -5.71 3.39 -11.70
N ILE A 107 -5.18 3.32 -10.48
CA ILE A 107 -4.83 4.50 -9.69
C ILE A 107 -3.90 5.43 -10.48
N ALA A 108 -4.13 6.75 -10.36
CA ALA A 108 -3.32 7.75 -11.05
C ALA A 108 -1.84 7.61 -10.68
N GLY A 109 -0.95 7.59 -11.68
CA GLY A 109 0.49 7.41 -11.48
C GLY A 109 0.90 6.01 -11.02
N GLY A 110 0.00 5.03 -11.05
CA GLY A 110 0.28 3.65 -10.66
C GLY A 110 1.35 3.01 -11.54
N THR A 111 2.45 2.59 -10.93
CA THR A 111 3.52 1.82 -11.57
C THR A 111 3.56 0.42 -10.94
N ASP A 112 3.92 -0.59 -11.73
CA ASP A 112 4.14 -1.95 -11.21
C ASP A 112 5.14 -1.93 -10.04
N VAL A 113 4.68 -2.39 -8.88
CA VAL A 113 5.42 -2.34 -7.62
C VAL A 113 6.71 -3.16 -7.67
N THR A 114 6.78 -4.18 -8.54
CA THR A 114 7.96 -5.03 -8.71
C THR A 114 9.15 -4.28 -9.31
N THR A 115 8.90 -3.14 -9.97
CA THR A 115 9.96 -2.26 -10.49
C THR A 115 10.61 -1.43 -9.37
N TYR A 116 9.91 -1.21 -8.26
CA TYR A 116 10.48 -0.58 -7.08
C TYR A 116 11.22 -1.63 -6.25
N THR A 117 12.54 -1.61 -6.32
CA THR A 117 13.42 -2.49 -5.55
C THR A 117 14.21 -1.70 -4.52
N SER A 118 14.94 -2.38 -3.64
CA SER A 118 15.82 -1.71 -2.66
C SER A 118 16.87 -0.78 -3.29
N ALA A 119 17.27 -1.08 -4.53
CA ALA A 119 18.22 -0.29 -5.33
C ALA A 119 17.58 0.90 -6.05
N SER A 120 16.27 0.83 -6.35
CA SER A 120 15.52 1.90 -7.01
C SER A 120 14.13 2.03 -6.38
N PRO A 121 14.04 2.52 -5.14
CA PRO A 121 12.77 2.55 -4.43
C PRO A 121 11.90 3.73 -4.85
N LEU A 122 10.59 3.60 -4.66
CA LEU A 122 9.66 4.72 -4.73
C LEU A 122 10.03 5.73 -3.64
N THR A 123 10.16 7.00 -4.02
CA THR A 123 10.33 8.09 -3.06
C THR A 123 8.96 8.50 -2.56
N VAL A 124 8.69 8.27 -1.27
CA VAL A 124 7.46 8.74 -0.63
C VAL A 124 7.66 10.18 -0.18
N ASN A 125 8.74 10.44 0.56
CA ASN A 125 9.17 11.80 0.92
C ASN A 125 10.69 11.87 0.91
N ALA A 126 11.26 12.86 0.22
CA ALA A 126 12.71 13.08 0.16
C ALA A 126 13.28 13.92 1.33
N GLY A 127 12.41 14.46 2.20
CA GLY A 127 12.79 15.34 3.30
C GLY A 127 12.44 14.77 4.67
N THR A 128 12.53 15.63 5.69
CA THR A 128 12.05 15.30 7.04
C THR A 128 10.55 15.09 7.03
N VAL A 129 10.13 13.93 7.55
CA VAL A 129 8.74 13.50 7.64
C VAL A 129 8.20 13.71 9.05
N SER A 130 9.04 13.51 10.06
CA SER A 130 8.74 13.78 11.46
C SER A 130 10.00 14.28 12.18
N SER A 131 9.84 15.28 13.04
CA SER A 131 10.92 15.92 13.81
C SER A 131 10.77 15.76 15.32
N SER A 132 9.85 14.91 15.80
CA SER A 132 9.68 14.70 17.24
C SER A 132 9.18 13.30 17.56
N ASN A 133 9.46 12.86 18.79
CA ASN A 133 8.95 11.62 19.41
C ASN A 133 7.41 11.57 19.55
N ALA A 134 6.66 12.62 19.15
CA ALA A 134 5.20 12.62 19.17
C ALA A 134 4.69 11.70 18.05
N THR A 135 4.13 10.57 18.48
CA THR A 135 3.70 9.43 17.67
C THR A 135 2.73 9.82 16.56
N GLY A 136 2.89 9.19 15.40
CA GLY A 136 1.99 9.40 14.28
C GLY A 136 2.66 9.18 12.92
N THR A 137 2.04 9.79 11.92
CA THR A 137 2.42 9.66 10.52
C THR A 137 3.14 10.89 9.96
N GLY A 138 3.35 11.92 10.78
CA GLY A 138 4.02 13.15 10.36
C GLY A 138 3.36 13.80 9.14
N THR A 139 4.18 14.44 8.31
CA THR A 139 3.75 15.09 7.06
C THR A 139 3.89 14.17 5.84
N GLN A 140 3.97 12.86 6.02
CA GLN A 140 4.22 11.95 4.90
C GLN A 140 3.05 11.90 3.91
N ASP A 141 3.40 11.63 2.66
CA ASP A 141 2.46 11.24 1.63
C ASP A 141 1.97 9.81 1.85
N TYR A 142 0.80 9.49 1.29
CA TYR A 142 0.33 8.11 1.25
C TYR A 142 1.08 7.33 0.17
N VAL A 143 1.41 6.07 0.47
CA VAL A 143 1.59 5.08 -0.59
C VAL A 143 0.20 4.53 -0.91
N VAL A 144 -0.23 4.68 -2.16
CA VAL A 144 -1.51 4.14 -2.65
C VAL A 144 -1.21 2.92 -3.48
N MET A 145 -1.87 1.81 -3.17
CA MET A 145 -1.71 0.57 -3.93
C MET A 145 -3.05 0.04 -4.45
N GLN A 146 -2.96 -0.68 -5.56
CA GLN A 146 -4.08 -1.34 -6.21
C GLN A 146 -3.58 -2.60 -6.92
N VAL A 147 -4.36 -3.68 -6.91
CA VAL A 147 -4.02 -4.91 -7.64
C VAL A 147 -4.89 -5.04 -8.87
N GLY A 148 -4.28 -5.24 -10.04
CA GLY A 148 -4.95 -5.58 -11.28
C GLY A 148 -4.90 -7.09 -11.54
N VAL A 149 -6.03 -7.63 -11.98
CA VAL A 149 -6.24 -9.03 -12.39
C VAL A 149 -6.68 -9.04 -13.85
N GLY A 150 -5.83 -9.60 -14.72
CA GLY A 150 -6.08 -9.80 -16.13
C GLY A 150 -6.72 -11.15 -16.45
N THR A 151 -7.02 -11.38 -17.72
CA THR A 151 -7.71 -12.58 -18.22
C THR A 151 -6.95 -13.89 -18.02
N THR A 152 -5.61 -13.83 -17.87
CA THR A 152 -4.74 -15.01 -17.72
C THR A 152 -4.48 -15.39 -16.27
N ALA A 153 -5.11 -14.71 -15.31
CA ALA A 153 -4.98 -15.03 -13.90
C ALA A 153 -5.70 -16.34 -13.56
N SER A 154 -5.19 -17.06 -12.57
CA SER A 154 -5.83 -18.24 -12.00
C SER A 154 -6.63 -17.88 -10.75
N ALA A 155 -7.75 -18.56 -10.53
CA ALA A 155 -8.53 -18.39 -9.31
C ALA A 155 -7.75 -18.88 -8.08
N GLY A 156 -7.81 -18.12 -6.99
CA GLY A 156 -7.17 -18.50 -5.72
C GLY A 156 -6.54 -17.31 -5.01
N THR A 157 -5.85 -17.60 -3.90
CA THR A 157 -5.06 -16.62 -3.17
C THR A 157 -3.64 -16.60 -3.75
N THR A 158 -3.13 -15.42 -4.08
CA THR A 158 -1.74 -15.25 -4.51
C THR A 158 -0.78 -15.49 -3.35
N THR A 159 0.45 -15.89 -3.65
CA THR A 159 1.52 -15.97 -2.64
C THR A 159 1.74 -14.62 -1.99
N ALA A 160 1.95 -14.59 -0.67
CA ALA A 160 2.27 -13.38 0.05
C ALA A 160 3.57 -12.75 -0.47
N ARG A 161 3.60 -11.42 -0.51
CA ARG A 161 4.75 -10.62 -0.97
C ARG A 161 5.21 -9.68 0.13
N THR A 162 6.51 -9.37 0.12
CA THR A 162 7.09 -8.44 1.07
C THR A 162 7.20 -7.06 0.46
N LEU A 163 6.62 -6.08 1.14
CA LEU A 163 6.69 -4.67 0.82
C LEU A 163 7.34 -3.96 2.00
N THR A 164 8.27 -3.05 1.71
CA THR A 164 9.18 -2.49 2.70
C THR A 164 9.18 -0.98 2.63
N TYR A 165 9.02 -0.36 3.80
CA TYR A 165 9.40 1.04 3.99
C TYR A 165 10.84 1.12 4.49
N ARG A 166 11.58 2.12 4.00
CA ARG A 166 12.89 2.49 4.51
C ARG A 166 12.89 3.97 4.84
N VAL A 167 13.57 4.33 5.92
CA VAL A 167 13.75 5.69 6.40
C VAL A 167 15.19 5.88 6.84
N ASP A 168 15.59 7.14 6.91
CA ASP A 168 16.81 7.57 7.59
C ASP A 168 16.43 8.16 8.95
N GLU A 169 17.08 7.68 10.00
CA GLU A 169 16.88 8.12 11.39
C GLU A 169 18.15 8.78 11.93
N VAL A 170 17.96 9.84 12.71
CA VAL A 170 18.99 10.51 13.53
C VAL A 170 18.42 10.73 14.91
#